data_AF-A0A1G5JBT5-F1
#
_entry.id   AF-A0A1G5JBT5-F1
#
_cell.length_a   1.000
_cell.length_b   1.000
_cell.length_c   1.000
_cell.angle_alpha   90.00
_cell.angle_beta   90.00
_cell.angle_gamma   90.00
#
_symmetry.space_group_name_H-M   'P 1'
#
loop_
_entity.id
_entity.type
_entity.pdbx_description
1 polymer ?
#
loop_
_entity_poly.entity_id
_entity_poly.type
_entity_poly.pdbx_seq_one_letter_code
_entity_poly.pdbx_strand_id
1 'polypeptide(L)' 'MDEKEYEVTIREVLEKKVRYRGRNELEATAKAEADYYAEKIVLGADDFSYRDISAKELVPVKERRNSR' A
#
# COMPACT_ATOMS: atom_id res chain seq x y z
N MET A 1 -15.52 20.18 23.69
CA MET A 1 -14.74 20.34 22.46
C MET A 1 -15.60 19.81 21.34
N ASP A 2 -15.80 20.58 20.27
CA ASP A 2 -16.52 20.11 19.08
C ASP A 2 -15.66 19.06 18.36
N GLU A 3 -16.20 17.86 18.17
CA GLU A 3 -15.55 16.78 17.41
C GLU A 3 -15.51 17.15 15.93
N LYS A 4 -14.34 16.97 15.30
CA LYS A 4 -14.14 17.21 13.87
C LYS A 4 -13.93 15.89 13.15
N GLU A 5 -14.43 15.80 11.93
CA GLU A 5 -14.27 14.61 11.10
C GLU A 5 -12.95 14.70 10.30
N TYR A 6 -12.24 13.57 10.21
CA TYR A 6 -11.00 13.45 9.46
C TYR A 6 -11.10 12.22 8.55
N GLU A 7 -10.65 12.37 7.31
CA GLU A 7 -10.33 11.23 6.46
C GLU A 7 -8.93 10.73 6.84
N VAL A 8 -8.80 9.43 7.15
CA VAL A 8 -7.53 8.80 7.49
C VAL A 8 -7.16 7.80 6.40
N THR A 9 -6.00 7.97 5.81
CA THR A 9 -5.39 7.02 4.86
C THR A 9 -4.34 6.19 5.58
N ILE A 10 -4.45 4.87 5.47
CA ILE A 10 -3.46 3.90 5.97
C ILE A 10 -2.88 3.16 4.76
N ARG A 11 -1.56 3.15 4.62
CA ARG A 11 -0.85 2.41 3.58
C ARG A 11 0.12 1.44 4.21
N GLU A 12 0.06 0.19 3.79
CA GLU A 12 0.99 -0.85 4.21
C GLU A 12 1.57 -1.56 2.98
N VAL A 13 2.89 -1.76 2.97
CA VAL A 13 3.60 -2.47 1.90
C VAL A 13 4.23 -3.73 2.48
N LEU A 14 4.05 -4.84 1.78
CA LEU A 14 4.70 -6.12 2.07
C LEU A 14 5.96 -6.26 1.21
N GLU A 15 7.09 -6.61 1.81
CA GLU A 15 8.35 -6.93 1.15
C GLU A 15 8.93 -8.22 1.70
N LYS A 16 9.24 -9.17 0.82
CA LYS A 16 9.97 -10.39 1.15
C LYS A 16 11.23 -10.49 0.30
N LYS A 17 12.39 -10.57 0.94
CA LYS A 17 13.67 -10.77 0.24
C LYS A 17 13.88 -12.25 -0.08
N VAL A 18 13.86 -12.57 -1.37
CA VAL A 18 14.10 -13.91 -1.93
C VAL A 18 15.39 -13.93 -2.74
N ARG A 19 16.02 -15.11 -2.87
CA ARG A 19 17.29 -15.26 -3.59
C ARG A 19 17.14 -16.27 -4.72
N TYR A 20 17.42 -15.83 -5.94
CA TYR A 20 17.43 -16.67 -7.14
C TYR A 20 18.79 -16.64 -7.81
N ARG A 21 19.21 -17.78 -8.36
CA ARG A 21 20.35 -17.84 -9.28
C ARG A 21 19.85 -17.63 -10.71
N GLY A 22 20.49 -16.72 -11.44
CA GLY A 22 20.20 -16.44 -12.84
C GLY A 22 21.46 -15.97 -13.57
N ARG A 23 21.45 -16.04 -14.90
CA ARG A 23 22.56 -15.52 -15.73
C ARG A 23 22.60 -13.99 -15.76
N ASN A 24 21.49 -13.34 -15.45
CA ASN A 24 21.33 -11.89 -15.35
C ASN A 24 20.12 -11.57 -14.44
N GLU A 25 19.91 -10.28 -14.20
CA GLU A 25 18.79 -9.78 -13.39
C GLU A 25 17.43 -10.21 -13.97
N LEU A 26 17.23 -10.06 -15.28
CA LEU A 26 15.97 -10.42 -15.93
C LEU A 26 15.58 -11.88 -15.70
N GLU A 27 16.53 -12.81 -15.81
CA GLU A 27 16.29 -14.23 -15.56
C GLU A 27 15.98 -14.50 -14.09
N ALA A 28 16.66 -13.83 -13.16
CA ALA A 28 16.39 -13.98 -11.73
C ALA A 28 15.00 -13.43 -11.35
N THR A 29 14.62 -12.29 -11.91
CA THR A 29 13.30 -11.67 -11.73
C THR A 29 12.20 -12.54 -12.31
N ALA A 30 12.36 -13.04 -13.54
CA ALA A 30 11.37 -13.92 -14.17
C ALA A 30 11.13 -15.21 -13.38
N LYS A 31 12.18 -15.78 -12.76
CA LYS A 31 12.05 -16.94 -11.86
C LYS A 31 11.27 -16.58 -10.60
N ALA A 32 11.59 -15.44 -9.99
CA ALA A 32 10.88 -14.96 -8.79
C ALA A 32 9.41 -14.69 -9.09
N GLU A 33 9.08 -14.06 -10.22
CA GLU A 33 7.70 -13.81 -10.65
C GLU A 33 6.95 -15.11 -10.89
N ALA A 34 7.54 -16.07 -11.60
CA ALA A 34 6.92 -17.37 -11.83
C ALA A 34 6.62 -18.12 -10.52
N ASP A 35 7.54 -18.10 -9.56
CA ASP A 35 7.34 -18.73 -8.26
C ASP A 35 6.33 -17.96 -7.38
N TYR A 36 6.20 -16.64 -7.55
CA TYR A 36 5.15 -15.85 -6.90
C TYR A 36 3.76 -16.20 -7.43
N TYR A 37 3.57 -16.22 -8.77
CA TYR A 37 2.30 -16.60 -9.38
C TYR A 37 1.94 -18.08 -9.18
N ALA A 38 2.94 -18.94 -8.95
CA ALA A 38 2.76 -20.33 -8.58
C ALA A 38 2.60 -20.53 -7.05
N GLU A 39 2.38 -19.47 -6.28
CA GLU A 39 2.10 -19.48 -4.84
C GLU A 39 3.24 -20.07 -3.97
N LYS A 40 4.46 -20.15 -4.48
CA LYS A 40 5.64 -20.62 -3.73
C LYS A 40 6.29 -19.50 -2.90
N ILE A 41 6.07 -18.25 -3.29
CA ILE A 41 6.46 -17.07 -2.51
C ILE A 41 5.20 -16.46 -1.91
N VAL A 42 5.00 -16.64 -0.60
CA VAL A 42 3.88 -16.06 0.12
C VAL A 42 4.33 -14.78 0.84
N LEU A 43 3.65 -13.68 0.53
CA LEU A 43 3.71 -12.44 1.30
C LEU A 43 2.71 -12.55 2.45
N GLY A 44 3.22 -12.77 3.66
CA GLY A 44 2.44 -12.88 4.87
C GLY A 44 2.37 -11.57 5.62
N ALA A 45 1.53 -11.55 6.66
CA ALA A 45 1.40 -10.42 7.59
C ALA A 45 2.67 -10.15 8.43
N ASP A 46 3.73 -10.96 8.30
CA ASP A 46 5.03 -10.68 8.93
C ASP A 46 5.99 -9.95 7.98
N ASP A 47 5.71 -9.95 6.66
CA ASP A 47 6.57 -9.35 5.63
C ASP A 47 6.37 -7.82 5.49
N PHE A 48 5.91 -7.10 6.52
CA PHE A 48 5.69 -5.64 6.43
C PHE A 48 7.02 -4.86 6.36
N SER A 49 7.16 -4.00 5.35
CA SER A 49 8.35 -3.16 5.19
C SER A 49 8.10 -1.67 5.39
N TYR A 50 6.87 -1.22 5.15
CA TYR A 50 6.53 0.19 5.23
C TYR A 50 5.09 0.38 5.69
N ARG A 51 4.90 1.34 6.61
CA ARG A 51 3.58 1.79 7.08
C ARG A 51 3.54 3.32 7.09
N ASP A 52 2.49 3.87 6.49
CA ASP A 52 2.19 5.30 6.50
C ASP A 52 0.75 5.54 6.96
N ILE A 53 0.56 6.52 7.82
CA ILE A 53 -0.75 6.95 8.32
C ILE A 53 -0.82 8.47 8.15
N SER A 54 -1.79 8.92 7.35
CA SER A 54 -2.03 10.34 7.12
C SER A 54 -3.49 10.68 7.34
N ALA A 55 -3.74 11.87 7.91
CA ALA A 55 -5.08 12.35 8.20
C ALA A 55 -5.31 13.72 7.57
N LYS A 56 -6.53 13.95 7.08
CA LYS A 56 -6.95 15.23 6.50
C LYS A 56 -8.31 15.62 7.08
N GLU A 57 -8.40 16.82 7.66
CA GLU A 57 -9.67 17.35 8.19
C GLU A 57 -10.69 17.49 7.06
N LEU A 58 -11.89 16.94 7.27
CA LEU A 58 -13.01 17.14 6.37
C LEU A 58 -13.68 18.46 6.72
N VAL A 59 -13.36 19.50 5.95
CA VAL A 59 -14.06 20.78 6.05
C VAL A 59 -15.45 20.63 5.44
N PRO A 60 -16.53 20.86 6.20
CA PRO A 60 -17.88 20.77 5.66
C PRO A 60 -18.04 21.79 4.54
N VAL A 61 -18.45 21.30 3.37
CA VAL A 61 -18.76 22.15 2.23
C VAL A 61 -19.98 22.97 2.63
N LYS A 62 -19.80 24.26 2.93
CA LYS A 62 -20.94 25.18 3.03
C LYS A 62 -21.63 25.16 1.67
N GLU A 63 -22.84 24.59 1.62
CA GLU A 63 -23.74 24.78 0.49
C GLU A 63 -23.76 26.27 0.16
N ARG A 64 -23.23 26.63 -1.00
CA ARG A 64 -23.43 27.97 -1.55
C ARG A 64 -24.92 28.10 -1.74
N ARG A 65 -25.60 28.78 -0.80
CA ARG A 65 -26.95 29.28 -1.01
C ARG A 65 -26.89 30.06 -2.33
N ASN A 66 -27.53 29.48 -3.34
CA ASN A 66 -27.76 30.10 -4.61
C ASN A 66 -28.68 31.30 -4.32
N SER A 67 -28.10 32.49 -4.15
CA SER A 67 -28.87 33.72 -4.08
C SER A 67 -29.49 33.94 -5.46
N ARG A 68 -30.78 33.60 -5.59
CA ARG A 68 -31.69 34.22 -6.54
C ARG A 68 -32.35 35.42 -5.87
#